data_AF-A0A2V4GY93-F1
#
_entry.id   AF-A0A2V4GY93-F1
#
_cell.length_a   1.000
_cell.length_b   1.000
_cell.length_c   1.000
_cell.angle_alpha   90.00
_cell.angle_beta   90.00
_cell.angle_gamma   90.00
#
_symmetry.space_group_name_H-M   'P 1'
#
loop_
_entity.id
_entity.type
_entity.pdbx_description
1 polymer ?
#
loop_
_entity_poly.entity_id
_entity_poly.type
_entity_poly.pdbx_seq_one_letter_code
_entity_poly.pdbx_strand_id
1 'polypeptide(L)'
;MDSRILFIGGVPGVGKTSISGSIAREFGINIMLSGDYLREFLRPLMKSEQLIQKSVYDAWQPYGTMSQENIIRGYRDQAGLMMTGIEWMLRRAISNGEDLIVESLYFLPEMIPADVMGGIRMIYLYIEDEETHRKRLVERINYTHRNSPGTRLASHLYEYRTIMRYSIEKSSGYPVYMVDTSNYQAAKEEIIKKLKEDGF
;
A
#
# COMPACT_ATOMS: atom_id res chain seq x y z
N MET A 1 8.31 17.14 -19.83
CA MET A 1 8.06 17.15 -18.37
C MET A 1 8.31 15.75 -17.91
N ASP A 2 9.06 15.58 -16.82
CA ASP A 2 9.23 14.27 -16.21
C ASP A 2 7.87 13.79 -15.69
N SER A 3 7.58 12.50 -15.85
CA SER A 3 6.32 11.91 -15.41
C SER A 3 6.21 11.93 -13.89
N ARG A 4 5.02 12.29 -13.39
CA ARG A 4 4.74 12.35 -11.97
C ARG A 4 4.15 11.02 -11.51
N ILE A 5 5.04 10.09 -11.20
CA ILE A 5 4.66 8.73 -10.81
C ILE A 5 4.91 8.54 -9.31
N LEU A 6 3.87 8.21 -8.57
CA LEU A 6 3.89 8.05 -7.13
C LEU A 6 3.39 6.67 -6.72
N PHE A 7 4.19 5.95 -5.95
CA PHE A 7 3.80 4.68 -5.33
C PHE A 7 3.62 4.85 -3.83
N ILE A 8 2.40 4.64 -3.35
CA ILE A 8 1.98 4.83 -1.95
C ILE A 8 1.73 3.48 -1.29
N GLY A 9 2.59 3.11 -0.35
CA GLY A 9 2.47 1.92 0.48
C GLY A 9 1.75 2.16 1.80
N GLY A 10 1.28 1.08 2.42
CA GLY A 10 0.74 1.09 3.78
C GLY A 10 -0.37 0.07 4.01
N VAL A 11 -0.55 -0.38 5.25
CA VAL A 11 -1.58 -1.37 5.59
C VAL A 11 -3.00 -0.76 5.58
N PRO A 12 -4.08 -1.55 5.65
CA PRO A 12 -5.43 -1.00 5.82
C PRO A 12 -5.54 -0.05 7.02
N GLY A 13 -6.35 1.02 6.89
CA GLY A 13 -6.60 1.99 7.97
C GLY A 13 -5.62 3.17 8.05
N VAL A 14 -4.50 3.14 7.34
CA VAL A 14 -3.48 4.23 7.39
C VAL A 14 -3.79 5.46 6.53
N GLY A 15 -4.90 5.47 5.79
CA GLY A 15 -5.33 6.62 5.01
C GLY A 15 -4.81 6.71 3.56
N LYS A 16 -4.24 5.63 3.01
CA LYS A 16 -3.72 5.58 1.62
C LYS A 16 -4.67 6.16 0.58
N THR A 17 -5.87 5.63 0.45
CA THR A 17 -6.83 6.02 -0.59
C THR A 17 -7.22 7.50 -0.46
N SER A 18 -7.39 7.99 0.77
CA SER A 18 -7.75 9.39 1.05
C SER A 18 -6.61 10.35 0.71
N ILE A 19 -5.38 10.04 1.15
CA ILE A 19 -4.18 10.83 0.82
C ILE A 19 -3.91 10.81 -0.68
N SER A 20 -3.98 9.64 -1.32
CA SER A 20 -3.79 9.49 -2.77
C SER A 20 -4.78 10.36 -3.55
N GLY A 21 -6.07 10.37 -3.14
CA GLY A 21 -7.08 11.21 -3.77
C GLY A 21 -6.88 12.71 -3.52
N SER A 22 -6.32 13.08 -2.37
CA SER A 22 -5.90 14.47 -2.11
C SER A 22 -4.74 14.91 -3.00
N ILE A 23 -3.71 14.06 -3.15
CA ILE A 23 -2.57 14.32 -4.03
C ILE A 23 -3.05 14.40 -5.49
N ALA A 24 -3.89 13.45 -5.94
CA ALA A 24 -4.42 13.47 -7.29
C ALA A 24 -5.13 14.79 -7.63
N ARG A 25 -5.97 15.30 -6.71
CA ARG A 25 -6.64 16.59 -6.88
C ARG A 25 -5.67 17.77 -6.87
N GLU A 26 -4.70 17.78 -5.96
CA GLU A 26 -3.74 18.88 -5.81
C GLU A 26 -2.83 19.01 -7.04
N PHE A 27 -2.35 17.89 -7.57
CA PHE A 27 -1.39 17.86 -8.68
C PHE A 27 -2.04 17.60 -10.05
N GLY A 28 -3.36 17.42 -10.11
CA GLY A 28 -4.08 17.16 -11.36
C GLY A 28 -3.74 15.81 -12.01
N ILE A 29 -3.50 14.78 -11.20
CA ILE A 29 -3.19 13.42 -11.68
C ILE A 29 -4.50 12.66 -11.90
N ASN A 30 -4.73 12.22 -13.13
CA ASN A 30 -6.00 11.61 -13.54
C ASN A 30 -6.02 10.08 -13.42
N ILE A 31 -4.85 9.44 -13.30
CA ILE A 31 -4.74 7.99 -13.23
C ILE A 31 -4.37 7.58 -11.81
N MET A 32 -5.30 6.88 -11.15
CA MET A 32 -5.11 6.28 -9.83
C MET A 32 -5.43 4.80 -9.89
N LEU A 33 -4.48 3.95 -9.47
CA LEU A 33 -4.64 2.49 -9.45
C LEU A 33 -4.50 1.98 -8.02
N SER A 34 -5.26 0.94 -7.68
CA SER A 34 -5.23 0.32 -6.35
C SER A 34 -4.80 -1.14 -6.44
N GLY A 35 -3.82 -1.52 -5.62
CA GLY A 35 -3.33 -2.89 -5.50
C GLY A 35 -4.41 -3.88 -5.02
N ASP A 36 -5.42 -3.40 -4.28
CA ASP A 36 -6.56 -4.22 -3.89
C ASP A 36 -7.39 -4.64 -5.13
N TYR A 37 -7.66 -3.71 -6.05
CA TYR A 37 -8.34 -4.04 -7.31
C TYR A 37 -7.48 -4.91 -8.23
N LEU A 38 -6.17 -4.68 -8.28
CA LEU A 38 -5.26 -5.56 -9.01
C LEU A 38 -5.34 -6.99 -8.48
N ARG A 39 -5.40 -7.19 -7.16
CA ARG A 39 -5.52 -8.53 -6.58
C ARG A 39 -6.83 -9.19 -6.99
N GLU A 40 -7.94 -8.46 -6.92
CA GLU A 40 -9.26 -8.97 -7.34
C GLU A 40 -9.29 -9.31 -8.84
N PHE A 41 -8.59 -8.53 -9.67
CA PHE A 41 -8.42 -8.81 -11.10
C PHE A 41 -7.59 -10.08 -11.36
N LEU A 42 -6.50 -10.28 -10.62
CA LEU A 42 -5.62 -11.45 -10.77
C LEU A 42 -6.23 -12.74 -10.20
N ARG A 43 -7.05 -12.64 -9.15
CA ARG A 43 -7.65 -13.78 -8.45
C ARG A 43 -8.33 -14.82 -9.37
N PRO A 44 -9.20 -14.47 -10.34
CA PRO A 44 -9.81 -15.44 -11.25
C PRO A 44 -8.84 -16.03 -12.28
N LEU A 45 -7.71 -15.37 -12.57
CA LEU A 45 -6.69 -15.83 -13.51
C LEU A 45 -5.72 -16.84 -12.86
N MET A 46 -5.59 -16.78 -11.54
CA MET A 46 -4.63 -17.55 -10.74
C MET A 46 -5.35 -18.50 -9.77
N LYS A 47 -6.29 -19.29 -10.27
CA LYS A 47 -7.13 -20.17 -9.43
C LYS A 47 -6.36 -21.22 -8.64
N SER A 48 -5.24 -21.71 -9.17
CA SER A 48 -4.36 -22.67 -8.50
C SER A 48 -3.47 -22.04 -7.44
N GLU A 49 -3.33 -20.72 -7.43
CA GLU A 49 -2.47 -19.99 -6.50
C GLU A 49 -3.24 -19.69 -5.22
N GLN A 50 -3.05 -20.50 -4.18
CA GLN A 50 -3.84 -20.39 -2.95
C GLN A 50 -3.63 -19.04 -2.24
N LEU A 51 -2.45 -18.44 -2.35
CA LEU A 51 -2.16 -17.19 -1.65
C LEU A 51 -3.02 -16.04 -2.17
N ILE A 52 -3.24 -15.93 -3.49
CA ILE A 52 -4.01 -14.81 -4.05
C ILE A 52 -5.53 -14.92 -3.79
N GLN A 53 -5.99 -16.13 -3.45
CA GLN A 53 -7.38 -16.38 -3.04
C GLN A 53 -7.66 -15.91 -1.61
N LYS A 54 -6.62 -15.73 -0.78
CA LYS A 54 -6.74 -15.33 0.62
C LYS A 54 -6.59 -13.81 0.79
N SER A 55 -7.24 -13.28 1.81
CA SER A 55 -6.89 -11.95 2.31
C SER A 55 -5.47 -11.97 2.88
N VAL A 56 -4.77 -10.83 2.84
CA VAL A 56 -3.39 -10.74 3.35
C VAL A 56 -3.25 -11.16 4.82
N TYR A 57 -4.25 -10.89 5.65
CA TYR A 57 -4.27 -11.30 7.06
C TYR A 57 -4.46 -12.81 7.27
N ASP A 58 -4.88 -13.54 6.24
CA ASP A 58 -5.00 -15.01 6.25
C ASP A 58 -3.87 -15.69 5.47
N ALA A 59 -2.98 -14.92 4.84
CA ALA A 59 -1.92 -15.46 3.98
C ALA A 59 -0.92 -16.33 4.76
N TRP A 60 -0.90 -16.26 6.09
CA TRP A 60 -0.06 -17.11 6.95
C TRP A 60 -0.55 -18.56 7.07
N GLN A 61 -1.83 -18.83 6.80
CA GLN A 61 -2.46 -20.13 7.05
C GLN A 61 -1.76 -21.33 6.37
N PRO A 62 -1.26 -21.23 5.12
CA PRO A 62 -0.55 -22.33 4.48
C PRO A 62 0.75 -22.75 5.20
N TYR A 63 1.29 -21.91 6.09
CA TYR A 63 2.54 -22.16 6.80
C TYR A 63 2.34 -22.70 8.22
N GLY A 64 1.10 -23.05 8.59
CA GLY A 64 0.77 -23.67 9.88
C GLY A 64 0.20 -22.67 10.88
N THR A 65 0.66 -22.73 12.14
CA THR A 65 0.12 -21.90 13.22
C THR A 65 0.48 -20.41 13.05
N MET A 66 -0.41 -19.52 13.45
CA MET A 66 -0.17 -18.09 13.40
C MET A 66 1.05 -17.71 14.26
N SER A 67 2.03 -17.09 13.62
CA SER A 67 3.23 -16.51 14.23
C SER A 67 3.62 -15.26 13.44
N GLN A 68 4.44 -14.37 14.01
CA GLN A 68 4.95 -13.22 13.26
C GLN A 68 5.71 -13.67 12.00
N GLU A 69 6.50 -14.74 12.11
CA GLU A 69 7.24 -15.33 11.00
C GLU A 69 6.31 -15.79 9.88
N ASN A 70 5.23 -16.52 10.19
CA ASN A 70 4.28 -17.01 9.20
C ASN A 70 3.44 -15.88 8.60
N ILE A 71 3.10 -14.84 9.37
CA ILE A 71 2.45 -13.61 8.85
C ILE A 71 3.36 -12.93 7.83
N ILE A 72 4.64 -12.73 8.16
CA ILE A 72 5.61 -12.13 7.27
C ILE A 72 5.82 -13.00 6.03
N ARG A 73 5.98 -14.32 6.20
CA ARG A 73 6.17 -15.26 5.09
C ARG A 73 5.00 -15.23 4.11
N GLY A 74 3.76 -15.33 4.62
CA GLY A 74 2.57 -15.25 3.77
C GLY A 74 2.40 -13.90 3.10
N TYR A 75 2.71 -12.80 3.79
CA TYR A 75 2.72 -11.47 3.19
C TYR A 75 3.75 -11.37 2.06
N ARG A 76 4.99 -11.82 2.26
CA ARG A 76 6.06 -11.76 1.26
C ARG A 76 5.73 -12.60 0.03
N ASP A 77 5.25 -13.83 0.21
CA ASP A 77 4.95 -14.71 -0.91
C ASP A 77 3.77 -14.17 -1.71
N GLN A 78 2.73 -13.64 -1.04
CA GLN A 78 1.64 -12.95 -1.73
C GLN A 78 2.09 -11.64 -2.39
N ALA A 79 3.00 -10.89 -1.76
CA ALA A 79 3.57 -9.67 -2.32
C ALA A 79 4.38 -9.94 -3.58
N GLY A 80 5.11 -11.05 -3.66
CA GLY A 80 5.86 -11.44 -4.86
C GLY A 80 4.99 -11.48 -6.12
N LEU A 81 3.77 -12.03 -6.00
CA LEU A 81 2.80 -12.07 -7.10
C LEU A 81 2.27 -10.69 -7.48
N MET A 82 1.99 -9.87 -6.46
CA MET A 82 1.37 -8.55 -6.63
C MET A 82 2.35 -7.49 -7.13
N MET A 83 3.59 -7.53 -6.64
CA MET A 83 4.63 -6.57 -6.98
C MET A 83 5.06 -6.70 -8.44
N THR A 84 5.02 -7.90 -9.04
CA THR A 84 5.22 -8.06 -10.49
C THR A 84 4.18 -7.26 -11.28
N GLY A 85 2.89 -7.36 -10.94
CA GLY A 85 1.86 -6.58 -11.62
C GLY A 85 2.03 -5.06 -11.42
N ILE A 86 2.39 -4.64 -10.21
CA ILE A 86 2.69 -3.23 -9.89
C ILE A 86 3.87 -2.72 -10.71
N GLU A 87 4.97 -3.48 -10.78
CA GLU A 87 6.14 -3.16 -11.58
C GLU A 87 5.75 -2.87 -13.04
N TRP A 88 4.96 -3.75 -13.67
CA TRP A 88 4.54 -3.56 -15.06
C TRP A 88 3.67 -2.32 -15.27
N MET A 89 2.81 -1.98 -14.30
CA MET A 89 2.04 -0.73 -14.35
C MET A 89 2.96 0.50 -14.26
N LEU A 90 3.94 0.49 -13.35
CA LEU A 90 4.91 1.58 -13.20
C LEU A 90 5.77 1.73 -14.45
N ARG A 91 6.30 0.62 -14.98
CA ARG A 91 7.09 0.60 -16.24
C ARG A 91 6.32 1.21 -17.40
N ARG A 92 5.04 0.85 -17.55
CA ARG A 92 4.19 1.42 -18.59
C ARG A 92 4.07 2.94 -18.44
N ALA A 93 3.78 3.42 -17.23
CA ALA A 93 3.62 4.86 -17.00
C ALA A 93 4.93 5.62 -17.31
N ILE A 94 6.08 5.09 -16.88
CA ILE A 94 7.39 5.65 -17.21
C ILE A 94 7.59 5.69 -18.73
N SER A 95 7.36 4.56 -19.41
CA SER A 95 7.57 4.46 -20.86
C SER A 95 6.66 5.38 -21.67
N ASN A 96 5.46 5.67 -21.18
CA ASN A 96 4.47 6.46 -21.90
C ASN A 96 4.50 7.94 -21.53
N GLY A 97 5.26 8.33 -20.51
CA GLY A 97 5.24 9.70 -20.04
C GLY A 97 3.99 10.04 -19.20
N GLU A 98 3.34 9.06 -18.57
CA GLU A 98 2.04 9.23 -17.89
C GLU A 98 2.20 9.60 -16.42
N ASP A 99 1.39 10.55 -15.94
CA ASP A 99 1.23 10.79 -14.51
C ASP A 99 0.36 9.70 -13.87
N LEU A 100 0.83 9.11 -12.78
CA LEU A 100 0.20 7.93 -12.18
C LEU A 100 0.38 7.93 -10.66
N ILE A 101 -0.69 7.64 -9.93
CA ILE A 101 -0.61 7.23 -8.52
C ILE A 101 -1.00 5.76 -8.41
N VAL A 102 -0.14 4.95 -7.80
CA VAL A 102 -0.47 3.58 -7.39
C VAL A 102 -0.50 3.52 -5.87
N GLU A 103 -1.60 3.06 -5.28
CA GLU A 103 -1.63 2.73 -3.85
C GLU A 103 -1.72 1.22 -3.62
N SER A 104 -1.00 0.68 -2.64
CA SER A 104 -1.01 -0.74 -2.34
C SER A 104 -0.68 -1.03 -0.88
N LEU A 105 -1.19 -2.15 -0.36
CA LEU A 105 -0.70 -2.72 0.90
C LEU A 105 0.59 -3.52 0.71
N TYR A 106 0.77 -4.10 -0.49
CA TYR A 106 2.00 -4.76 -0.91
C TYR A 106 3.00 -3.68 -1.27
N PHE A 107 4.01 -3.55 -0.43
CA PHE A 107 5.04 -2.53 -0.57
C PHE A 107 6.33 -3.10 0.00
N LEU A 108 7.19 -3.55 -0.90
CA LEU A 108 8.52 -4.09 -0.62
C LEU A 108 9.47 -3.46 -1.63
N PRO A 109 10.12 -2.34 -1.29
CA PRO A 109 10.99 -1.61 -2.20
C PRO A 109 12.08 -2.47 -2.83
N GLU A 110 12.55 -3.50 -2.12
CA GLU A 110 13.52 -4.47 -2.62
C GLU A 110 13.02 -5.29 -3.82
N MET A 111 11.70 -5.35 -4.03
CA MET A 111 11.08 -6.00 -5.18
C MET A 111 10.87 -5.07 -6.37
N ILE A 112 11.23 -3.79 -6.25
CA ILE A 112 11.15 -2.81 -7.34
C ILE A 112 12.52 -2.73 -8.02
N PRO A 113 12.63 -3.01 -9.32
CA PRO A 113 13.89 -2.87 -10.04
C PRO A 113 14.44 -1.45 -9.99
N ALA A 114 15.77 -1.32 -9.92
CA ALA A 114 16.45 -0.03 -9.76
C ALA A 114 16.13 0.98 -10.89
N ASP A 115 15.93 0.49 -12.11
CA ASP A 115 15.56 1.31 -13.27
C ASP A 115 14.14 1.87 -13.16
N VAL A 116 13.20 1.11 -12.58
CA VAL A 116 11.85 1.60 -12.25
C VAL A 116 11.91 2.58 -11.08
N MET A 117 12.69 2.25 -10.05
CA MET A 117 12.80 3.05 -8.83
C MET A 117 13.30 4.47 -9.10
N GLY A 118 14.23 4.64 -10.05
CA GLY A 118 14.73 5.97 -10.45
C GLY A 118 13.67 6.87 -11.11
N GLY A 119 12.61 6.28 -11.68
CA GLY A 119 11.54 6.99 -12.38
C GLY A 119 10.29 7.27 -11.55
N ILE A 120 10.28 6.92 -10.26
CA ILE A 120 9.11 7.07 -9.39
C ILE A 120 9.46 7.76 -8.07
N ARG A 121 8.44 8.27 -7.38
CA ARG A 121 8.51 8.65 -5.96
C ARG A 121 7.79 7.60 -5.13
N MET A 122 8.32 7.31 -3.94
CA MET A 122 7.77 6.30 -3.04
C MET A 122 7.45 6.91 -1.69
N ILE A 123 6.22 6.69 -1.21
CA ILE A 123 5.77 7.09 0.12
C ILE A 123 5.24 5.86 0.83
N TYR A 124 5.58 5.68 2.10
CA TYR A 124 4.96 4.66 2.94
C TYR A 124 4.25 5.31 4.13
N LEU A 125 2.95 5.05 4.22
CA LEU A 125 2.10 5.55 5.28
C LEU A 125 1.98 4.52 6.39
N TYR A 126 2.21 4.95 7.63
CA TYR A 126 2.03 4.12 8.82
C TYR A 126 1.22 4.85 9.88
N ILE A 127 0.74 4.13 10.91
CA ILE A 127 0.14 4.73 12.10
C ILE A 127 0.89 4.19 13.32
N GLU A 128 1.59 5.05 14.02
CA GLU A 128 2.27 4.69 15.27
C GLU A 128 1.26 4.34 16.36
N ASP A 129 0.27 5.23 16.58
CA ASP A 129 -0.76 5.08 17.62
C ASP A 129 -1.74 3.93 17.32
N GLU A 130 -1.64 2.85 18.08
CA GLU A 130 -2.43 1.65 17.86
C GLU A 130 -3.93 1.89 18.00
N GLU A 131 -4.35 2.72 18.95
CA GLU A 131 -5.76 2.97 19.23
C GLU A 131 -6.41 3.77 18.09
N THR A 132 -5.71 4.76 17.56
CA THR A 132 -6.10 5.48 16.34
C THR A 132 -6.19 4.54 15.15
N HIS A 133 -5.22 3.63 14.99
CA HIS A 133 -5.27 2.63 13.92
C HIS A 133 -6.50 1.73 14.03
N ARG A 134 -6.78 1.24 15.24
CA ARG A 134 -7.96 0.42 15.56
C ARG A 134 -9.25 1.17 15.24
N LYS A 135 -9.41 2.40 15.74
CA LYS A 135 -10.58 3.25 15.49
C LYS A 135 -10.82 3.44 13.99
N ARG A 136 -9.79 3.77 13.22
CA ARG A 136 -9.91 3.94 11.75
C ARG A 136 -10.33 2.67 11.03
N LEU A 137 -9.86 1.50 11.46
CA LEU A 137 -10.31 0.22 10.89
C LEU A 137 -11.80 -0.04 11.16
N VAL A 138 -12.28 0.30 12.36
CA VAL A 138 -13.70 0.20 12.72
C VAL A 138 -14.54 1.19 11.91
N GLU A 139 -14.12 2.46 11.82
CA GLU A 139 -14.83 3.52 11.12
C GLU A 139 -14.90 3.31 9.60
N ARG A 140 -14.02 2.48 9.02
CA ARG A 140 -13.98 2.17 7.58
C ARG A 140 -15.30 1.59 7.05
N ILE A 141 -16.16 1.04 7.93
CA ILE A 141 -17.54 0.63 7.63
C ILE A 141 -18.35 1.77 7.03
N ASN A 142 -18.18 2.97 7.58
CA ASN A 142 -19.05 4.12 7.30
C ASN A 142 -18.74 4.76 5.94
N TYR A 143 -17.54 4.54 5.39
CA TYR A 143 -17.05 5.34 4.27
C TYR A 143 -16.69 4.54 3.01
N THR A 144 -16.16 3.32 3.10
CA THR A 144 -15.58 2.63 1.91
C THR A 144 -16.03 1.18 1.70
N HIS A 145 -16.55 0.49 2.72
CA HIS A 145 -17.04 -0.89 2.58
C HIS A 145 -18.37 -1.10 3.28
N ARG A 146 -19.45 -0.50 2.74
CA ARG A 146 -20.82 -0.65 3.28
C ARG A 146 -21.28 -2.11 3.44
N ASN A 147 -20.66 -3.04 2.69
CA ASN A 147 -20.98 -4.47 2.69
C ASN A 147 -19.96 -5.35 3.45
N SER A 148 -18.93 -4.77 4.08
CA SER A 148 -17.97 -5.55 4.89
C SER A 148 -18.15 -5.21 6.37
N PRO A 149 -18.29 -6.21 7.26
CA PRO A 149 -18.28 -5.95 8.70
C PRO A 149 -16.89 -5.42 9.07
N GLY A 150 -16.73 -4.13 9.38
CA GLY A 150 -15.41 -3.56 9.73
C GLY A 150 -14.92 -3.98 11.11
N THR A 151 -15.77 -4.57 11.94
CA THR A 151 -15.37 -5.39 13.10
C THR A 151 -14.40 -6.49 12.69
N ARG A 152 -14.55 -7.05 11.48
CA ARG A 152 -13.63 -8.04 10.91
C ARG A 152 -12.25 -7.45 10.57
N LEU A 153 -12.15 -6.20 10.14
CA LEU A 153 -10.83 -5.63 9.85
C LEU A 153 -10.07 -5.29 11.13
N ALA A 154 -10.76 -4.73 12.12
CA ALA A 154 -10.17 -4.41 13.41
C ALA A 154 -9.72 -5.67 14.19
N SER A 155 -10.36 -6.82 13.97
CA SER A 155 -9.90 -8.09 14.56
C SER A 155 -8.56 -8.59 14.03
N HIS A 156 -8.13 -8.10 12.84
CA HIS A 156 -6.84 -8.45 12.22
C HIS A 156 -5.76 -7.37 12.42
N LEU A 157 -5.93 -6.49 13.41
CA LEU A 157 -4.99 -5.40 13.69
C LEU A 157 -3.57 -5.93 13.98
N TYR A 158 -3.46 -7.08 14.63
CA TYR A 158 -2.16 -7.69 14.95
C TYR A 158 -1.37 -8.07 13.68
N GLU A 159 -2.03 -8.71 12.72
CA GLU A 159 -1.47 -9.09 11.43
C GLU A 159 -1.07 -7.85 10.63
N TYR A 160 -1.96 -6.85 10.56
CA TYR A 160 -1.66 -5.59 9.87
C TYR A 160 -0.50 -4.84 10.50
N ARG A 161 -0.43 -4.72 11.83
CA ARG A 161 0.69 -4.04 12.49
C ARG A 161 1.99 -4.82 12.34
N THR A 162 1.93 -6.16 12.29
CA THR A 162 3.09 -7.01 12.00
C THR A 162 3.62 -6.77 10.58
N ILE A 163 2.74 -6.75 9.59
CA ILE A 163 3.10 -6.41 8.20
C ILE A 163 3.63 -4.97 8.12
N MET A 164 2.99 -4.02 8.80
CA MET A 164 3.40 -2.62 8.79
C MET A 164 4.82 -2.43 9.31
N ARG A 165 5.15 -3.03 10.46
CA ARG A 165 6.52 -2.99 11.02
C ARG A 165 7.53 -3.62 10.07
N TYR A 166 7.17 -4.76 9.48
CA TYR A 166 8.03 -5.43 8.50
C TYR A 166 8.30 -4.55 7.26
N SER A 167 7.28 -3.92 6.68
CA SER A 167 7.46 -3.02 5.53
C SER A 167 8.23 -1.75 5.88
N ILE A 168 8.07 -1.21 7.09
CA ILE A 168 8.90 -0.09 7.60
C ILE A 168 10.37 -0.52 7.66
N GLU A 169 10.65 -1.69 8.23
CA GLU A 169 12.01 -2.24 8.30
C GLU A 169 12.61 -2.42 6.89
N LYS A 170 11.85 -2.99 5.95
CA LYS A 170 12.30 -3.19 4.56
C LYS A 170 12.41 -1.92 3.73
N SER A 171 11.81 -0.83 4.17
CA SER A 171 12.00 0.49 3.56
C SER A 171 13.35 1.13 3.95
N SER A 172 14.01 0.62 4.99
CA SER A 172 15.34 1.09 5.39
C SER A 172 16.37 0.86 4.27
N GLY A 173 17.09 1.91 3.90
CA GLY A 173 18.06 1.88 2.80
C GLY A 173 17.49 2.15 1.41
N TYR A 174 16.19 2.39 1.29
CA TYR A 174 15.52 2.77 0.03
C TYR A 174 15.04 4.23 0.07
N PRO A 175 14.86 4.89 -1.09
CA PRO A 175 14.35 6.26 -1.18
C PRO A 175 12.83 6.30 -0.97
N VAL A 176 12.39 5.91 0.23
CA VAL A 176 10.98 5.89 0.65
C VAL A 176 10.75 6.99 1.67
N TYR A 177 9.78 7.86 1.39
CA TYR A 177 9.36 8.87 2.35
C TYR A 177 8.35 8.25 3.33
N MET A 178 8.77 8.10 4.59
CA MET A 178 7.97 7.49 5.66
C MET A 178 7.14 8.57 6.35
N VAL A 179 5.83 8.36 6.50
CA VAL A 179 4.94 9.35 7.14
C VAL A 179 3.99 8.68 8.13
N ASP A 180 4.03 9.14 9.39
CA ASP A 180 3.04 8.77 10.38
C ASP A 180 1.73 9.53 10.13
N THR A 181 0.65 8.79 9.97
CA THR A 181 -0.67 9.36 9.73
C THR A 181 -1.53 9.39 10.98
N SER A 182 -1.00 9.16 12.19
CA SER A 182 -1.73 9.32 13.45
C SER A 182 -2.55 10.62 13.49
N ASN A 183 -1.97 11.73 13.03
CA ASN A 183 -2.70 12.94 12.67
C ASN A 183 -2.86 13.05 11.14
N TYR A 184 -4.04 12.70 10.63
CA TYR A 184 -4.31 12.66 9.18
C TYR A 184 -4.11 14.02 8.50
N GLN A 185 -4.59 15.11 9.11
CA GLN A 185 -4.55 16.43 8.48
C GLN A 185 -3.11 16.94 8.39
N ALA A 186 -2.34 16.81 9.46
CA ALA A 186 -0.93 17.19 9.48
C ALA A 186 -0.11 16.37 8.46
N ALA A 187 -0.29 15.03 8.45
CA ALA A 187 0.40 14.16 7.51
C ALA A 187 0.09 14.51 6.04
N LYS A 188 -1.17 14.80 5.72
CA LYS A 188 -1.57 15.21 4.37
C LYS A 188 -0.90 16.53 3.97
N GLU A 189 -0.89 17.54 4.84
CA GLU A 189 -0.24 18.84 4.58
C GLU A 189 1.27 18.69 4.40
N GLU A 190 1.91 17.87 5.24
CA GLU A 190 3.33 17.53 5.17
C GLU A 190 3.67 16.88 3.83
N ILE A 191 2.93 15.85 3.42
CA ILE A 191 3.15 15.14 2.15
C ILE A 191 3.01 16.09 0.95
N ILE A 192 1.94 16.89 0.92
CA ILE A 192 1.73 17.84 -0.20
C ILE A 192 2.87 18.86 -0.25
N LYS A 193 3.29 19.38 0.90
CA LYS A 193 4.41 20.32 0.99
C LYS A 193 5.70 19.67 0.47
N LYS A 194 6.03 18.46 0.94
CA LYS A 194 7.24 17.74 0.51
C LYS A 194 7.26 17.48 -0.99
N LEU A 195 6.13 17.04 -1.55
CA LEU A 195 6.00 16.80 -2.99
C LEU A 195 6.25 18.09 -3.79
N LYS A 196 5.71 19.24 -3.36
CA LYS A 196 5.98 20.54 -3.99
C LYS A 196 7.46 20.94 -3.91
N GLU A 197 8.10 20.73 -2.77
CA GLU A 197 9.53 21.01 -2.58
C GLU A 197 10.42 20.14 -3.48
N ASP A 198 9.98 18.91 -3.77
CA ASP A 198 10.68 17.97 -4.64
C ASP A 198 10.40 18.16 -6.14
N GLY A 199 9.60 19.18 -6.50
CA GLY A 199 9.20 19.45 -7.88
C GLY A 199 8.27 18.39 -8.48
N PHE A 200 7.48 17.71 -7.64
CA PHE A 200 6.41 16.82 -8.08
C PHE A 200 5.23 17.61 -8.65
#